data_AF-A0A1G0YJ80-F1
#
_entry.id   AF-A0A1G0YJ80-F1
#
_cell.length_a   1.000
_cell.length_b   1.000
_cell.length_c   1.000
_cell.angle_alpha   90.00
_cell.angle_beta   90.00
_cell.angle_gamma   90.00
#
_symmetry.space_group_name_H-M   'P 1'
#
loop_
_entity.id
_entity.type
_entity.pdbx_description
1 polymer ?
#
loop_
_entity_poly.entity_id
_entity_poly.type
_entity_poly.pdbx_seq_one_letter_code
_entity_poly.pdbx_strand_id
1 'polypeptide(L)'
;MRRRWNKKFMAGKKKEKKKFIANGIEFDSREETDFYHWCIEAEAHGYIKDFHYHTEYFTLCERASIKGKEVLKTKVKIVDKFLLHPHIYTPDFIIFPALKFNELEHGLKGSEKIYIDVKGGSDIYHNEREFSINQKWVYSKYQIFINKVIPEIFFKKTWCPVAALYHKRTGEILKKYQGLKQISQMQNTQLVLEF
;
A
#
# COMPACT_ATOMS: atom_id res chain seq x y z
N MET A 1 1.29 11.18 56.68
CA MET A 1 2.57 11.04 55.96
C MET A 1 2.29 10.53 54.54
N ARG A 2 2.18 11.42 53.53
CA ARG A 2 1.87 11.02 52.13
C ARG A 2 3.19 10.84 51.35
N ARG A 3 3.50 9.59 50.95
CA ARG A 3 4.66 9.28 50.11
C ARG A 3 4.46 9.82 48.69
N ARG A 4 5.21 10.87 48.35
CA ARG A 4 5.30 11.44 47.00
C ARG A 4 5.98 10.42 46.08
N TRP A 5 5.23 9.77 45.21
CA TRP A 5 5.78 8.91 44.15
C TRP A 5 6.42 9.80 43.07
N ASN A 6 7.75 9.86 43.04
CA ASN A 6 8.51 10.48 41.96
C ASN A 6 8.57 9.51 40.76
N LYS A 7 7.55 9.53 39.90
CA LYS A 7 7.63 8.90 38.57
C LYS A 7 8.55 9.74 37.69
N LYS A 8 9.87 9.51 37.76
CA LYS A 8 10.78 9.85 36.67
C LYS A 8 10.39 8.97 35.48
N PHE A 9 9.52 9.47 34.62
CA PHE A 9 9.27 8.89 33.30
C PHE A 9 10.59 8.92 32.54
N MET A 10 11.26 7.76 32.45
CA MET A 10 12.35 7.59 31.50
C MET A 10 11.72 7.60 30.11
N ALA A 11 11.77 8.76 29.43
CA ALA A 11 11.40 8.85 28.03
C ALA A 11 12.35 7.94 27.24
N GLY A 12 11.89 6.74 26.89
CA GLY A 12 12.64 5.83 26.04
C GLY A 12 12.99 6.54 24.73
N LYS A 13 14.25 6.48 24.32
CA LYS A 13 14.68 7.03 23.03
C LYS A 13 13.81 6.42 21.93
N LYS A 14 13.05 7.26 21.22
CA LYS A 14 12.20 6.84 20.10
C LYS A 14 13.13 6.29 19.01
N LYS A 15 13.07 4.98 18.76
CA LYS A 15 13.86 4.33 17.70
C LYS A 15 13.47 4.96 16.37
N GLU A 16 14.46 5.44 15.62
CA GLU A 16 14.22 5.99 14.28
C GLU A 16 13.57 4.92 13.40
N LYS A 17 12.50 5.30 12.70
CA LYS A 17 11.84 4.42 11.74
C LYS A 17 12.80 4.19 10.59
N LYS A 18 13.00 2.92 10.21
CA LYS A 18 13.79 2.57 9.04
C LYS A 18 13.08 3.10 7.80
N LYS A 19 13.79 3.89 6.99
CA LYS A 19 13.30 4.36 5.69
C LYS A 19 13.60 3.34 4.61
N PHE A 20 12.69 3.16 3.66
CA PHE A 20 12.90 2.34 2.47
C PHE A 20 13.02 3.28 1.27
N ILE A 21 14.14 3.23 0.56
CA ILE A 21 14.41 4.13 -0.57
C ILE A 21 14.77 3.30 -1.79
N ALA A 22 14.17 3.63 -2.94
CA ALA A 22 14.54 3.14 -4.26
C ALA A 22 14.39 4.27 -5.29
N ASN A 23 15.40 4.46 -6.15
CA ASN A 23 15.45 5.50 -7.18
C ASN A 23 15.10 6.93 -6.68
N GLY A 24 15.49 7.25 -5.43
CA GLY A 24 15.22 8.55 -4.82
C GLY A 24 13.80 8.70 -4.21
N ILE A 25 12.94 7.68 -4.32
CA ILE A 25 11.59 7.66 -3.76
C ILE A 25 11.64 6.98 -2.38
N GLU A 26 11.03 7.60 -1.37
CA GLU A 26 10.84 7.03 -0.03
C GLU A 26 9.51 6.28 0.03
N PHE A 27 9.54 5.04 0.52
CA PHE A 27 8.38 4.15 0.67
C PHE A 27 8.10 3.87 2.15
N ASP A 28 6.82 3.69 2.48
CA ASP A 28 6.38 3.44 3.85
C ASP A 28 6.67 2.01 4.31
N SER A 29 6.84 1.09 3.38
CA SER A 29 7.07 -0.33 3.64
C SER A 29 8.09 -0.97 2.69
N ARG A 30 8.63 -2.12 3.11
CA ARG A 30 9.47 -2.95 2.24
C ARG A 30 8.65 -3.54 1.10
N GLU A 31 7.41 -3.91 1.37
CA GLU A 31 6.47 -4.49 0.43
C GLU A 31 6.16 -3.53 -0.72
N GLU A 32 5.96 -2.23 -0.44
CA GLU A 32 5.82 -1.21 -1.49
C GLU A 32 7.09 -1.07 -2.32
N THR A 33 8.27 -1.11 -1.70
CA THR A 33 9.54 -1.09 -2.45
C THR A 33 9.67 -2.32 -3.35
N ASP A 34 9.30 -3.50 -2.84
CA ASP A 34 9.33 -4.74 -3.61
C ASP A 34 8.34 -4.67 -4.79
N PHE A 35 7.13 -4.14 -4.59
CA PHE A 35 6.14 -3.96 -5.65
C PHE A 35 6.54 -2.89 -6.67
N TYR A 36 7.16 -1.79 -6.23
CA TYR A 36 7.74 -0.77 -7.10
C TYR A 36 8.77 -1.37 -8.07
N HIS A 37 9.66 -2.25 -7.58
CA HIS A 37 10.61 -2.94 -8.44
C HIS A 37 9.93 -3.87 -9.46
N TRP A 38 8.80 -4.48 -9.08
CA TRP A 38 8.00 -5.25 -10.02
C TRP A 38 7.41 -4.34 -11.12
N CYS A 39 6.91 -3.15 -10.77
CA CYS A 39 6.41 -2.19 -11.75
C CYS A 39 7.49 -1.74 -12.74
N ILE A 40 8.70 -1.42 -12.26
CA ILE A 40 9.84 -1.07 -13.13
C ILE A 40 10.16 -2.18 -14.13
N GLU A 41 10.24 -3.44 -13.66
CA GLU A 41 10.48 -4.56 -14.57
C GLU A 41 9.31 -4.80 -15.52
N ALA A 42 8.07 -4.69 -15.04
CA ALA A 42 6.87 -4.86 -15.84
C ALA A 42 6.79 -3.82 -16.97
N GLU A 43 7.14 -2.56 -16.68
CA GLU A 43 7.21 -1.48 -17.67
C GLU A 43 8.31 -1.75 -18.69
N ALA A 44 9.52 -2.07 -18.23
CA ALA A 44 10.66 -2.35 -19.11
C ALA A 44 10.42 -3.52 -20.09
N HIS A 45 9.55 -4.46 -19.74
CA HIS A 45 9.22 -5.64 -20.56
C HIS A 45 7.85 -5.53 -21.26
N GLY A 46 7.23 -4.35 -21.22
CA GLY A 46 5.99 -4.04 -21.93
C GLY A 46 4.73 -4.68 -21.36
N TYR A 47 4.74 -5.14 -20.10
CA TYR A 47 3.54 -5.62 -19.41
C TYR A 47 2.67 -4.45 -18.92
N ILE A 48 3.27 -3.34 -18.50
CA ILE A 48 2.53 -2.10 -18.22
C ILE A 48 3.12 -0.96 -19.06
N LYS A 49 2.31 0.07 -19.32
CA LYS A 49 2.72 1.26 -20.06
C LYS A 49 3.39 2.29 -19.17
N ASP A 50 2.90 2.41 -17.94
CA ASP A 50 3.30 3.40 -16.94
C ASP A 50 2.75 2.96 -15.57
N PHE A 51 3.29 3.54 -14.50
CA PHE A 51 2.75 3.45 -13.15
C PHE A 51 3.10 4.66 -12.31
N HIS A 52 2.20 5.05 -11.40
CA HIS A 52 2.39 6.18 -10.50
C HIS A 52 2.28 5.76 -9.04
N TYR A 53 3.14 6.34 -8.19
CA TYR A 53 3.13 6.16 -6.73
C TYR A 53 2.48 7.37 -6.06
N HIS A 54 1.44 7.14 -5.24
CA HIS A 54 0.75 8.17 -4.43
C HIS A 54 0.28 9.44 -5.17
N THR A 55 -0.23 9.33 -6.40
CA THR A 55 -0.63 10.52 -7.19
C THR A 55 -2.06 10.99 -6.95
N GLU A 56 -3.00 10.10 -6.63
CA GLU A 56 -4.42 10.44 -6.51
C GLU A 56 -4.98 10.08 -5.15
N TYR A 57 -5.93 10.87 -4.67
CA TYR A 57 -6.61 10.64 -3.41
C TYR A 57 -8.13 10.74 -3.58
N PHE A 58 -8.83 10.04 -2.70
CA PHE A 58 -10.29 9.95 -2.67
C PHE A 58 -10.80 10.51 -1.35
N THR A 59 -11.60 11.57 -1.39
CA THR A 59 -12.29 12.08 -0.19
C THR A 59 -13.50 11.21 0.11
N LEU A 60 -13.35 10.26 1.02
CA LEU A 60 -14.41 9.31 1.34
C LEU A 60 -15.49 9.90 2.25
N CYS A 61 -15.09 10.74 3.21
CA CYS A 61 -15.99 11.44 4.11
C CYS A 61 -15.55 12.89 4.26
N GLU A 62 -16.48 13.83 4.14
CA GLU A 62 -16.23 15.24 4.45
C GLU A 62 -16.32 15.48 5.95
N ARG A 63 -15.75 16.61 6.39
CA ARG A 63 -15.85 17.03 7.78
C ARG A 63 -17.31 17.34 8.12
N ALA A 64 -17.83 16.69 9.16
CA ALA A 64 -19.16 17.00 9.69
C ALA A 64 -19.04 17.57 11.11
N SER A 65 -19.75 18.66 11.40
CA SER A 65 -19.79 19.28 12.73
C SER A 65 -21.22 19.60 13.15
N ILE A 66 -21.48 19.51 14.46
CA ILE A 66 -22.71 19.98 15.08
C ILE A 66 -22.43 21.15 16.00
N LYS A 67 -23.37 22.08 16.09
CA LYS A 67 -23.31 23.18 17.06
C LYS A 67 -23.66 22.66 18.45
N GLY A 68 -22.68 22.64 19.34
CA GLY A 68 -22.86 22.37 20.76
C GLY A 68 -22.99 23.66 21.56
N LYS A 69 -23.69 23.61 22.70
CA LYS A 69 -23.63 24.68 23.71
C LYS A 69 -22.60 24.28 24.76
N GLU A 70 -21.65 25.17 25.01
CA GLU A 70 -20.70 25.07 26.11
C GLU A 70 -21.08 26.15 27.13
N VAL A 71 -21.52 25.72 28.31
CA VAL A 71 -21.89 26.64 29.39
C VAL A 71 -20.63 26.97 30.18
N LEU A 72 -20.15 28.19 30.04
CA LEU A 72 -19.11 28.77 30.89
C LEU A 72 -19.77 29.39 32.13
N LYS A 73 -18.98 29.68 33.16
CA LYS A 73 -19.50 30.21 34.45
C LYS A 73 -20.42 31.42 34.31
N THR A 74 -20.22 32.27 33.30
CA THR A 74 -20.99 33.52 33.09
C THR A 74 -21.66 33.61 31.71
N LYS A 75 -21.44 32.65 30.80
CA LYS A 75 -21.86 32.77 29.39
C LYS A 75 -22.09 31.41 28.75
N VAL A 76 -23.12 31.30 27.91
CA VAL A 76 -23.27 30.17 26.99
C VAL A 76 -22.56 30.50 25.69
N LYS A 77 -21.58 29.68 25.31
CA LYS A 77 -20.86 29.77 24.04
C LYS A 77 -21.37 28.68 23.10
N ILE A 78 -21.71 29.02 21.87
CA ILE A 78 -21.96 28.03 20.82
C ILE A 78 -20.59 27.63 20.25
N VAL A 79 -20.28 26.34 20.30
CA VAL A 79 -19.03 25.77 19.80
C VAL A 79 -19.32 24.69 18.77
N ASP A 80 -18.56 24.65 17.68
CA ASP A 80 -18.66 23.56 16.73
C ASP A 80 -17.94 22.32 17.29
N LYS A 81 -18.68 21.22 17.41
CA LYS A 81 -18.16 19.90 17.79
C LYS A 81 -18.10 19.03 16.55
N PHE A 82 -16.91 18.55 16.21
CA PHE A 82 -16.72 17.67 15.06
C PHE A 82 -17.33 16.29 15.36
N LEU A 83 -18.24 15.85 14.50
CA LEU A 83 -18.77 14.49 14.50
C LEU A 83 -17.87 13.56 13.70
N LEU A 84 -17.46 14.02 12.51
CA LEU A 84 -16.64 13.27 11.58
C LEU A 84 -15.46 14.14 11.15
N HIS A 85 -14.27 13.57 11.25
CA HIS A 85 -13.09 14.12 10.60
C HIS A 85 -13.13 13.78 9.11
N PRO A 86 -12.54 14.63 8.25
CA PRO A 86 -12.40 14.28 6.85
C PRO A 86 -11.59 12.99 6.73
N HIS A 87 -12.10 12.05 5.94
CA HIS A 87 -11.45 10.77 5.67
C HIS A 87 -11.02 10.75 4.22
N ILE A 88 -9.71 10.71 4.00
CA ILE A 88 -9.10 10.70 2.66
C ILE A 88 -8.35 9.37 2.51
N TYR A 89 -8.50 8.74 1.36
CA TYR A 89 -7.84 7.50 1.02
C TYR A 89 -6.97 7.67 -0.23
N THR A 90 -5.72 7.24 -0.15
CA THR A 90 -4.75 7.30 -1.25
C THR A 90 -4.28 5.88 -1.53
N PRO A 91 -4.55 5.28 -2.71
CA PRO A 91 -3.96 4.00 -3.08
C PRO A 91 -2.45 4.14 -3.24
N ASP A 92 -1.72 3.07 -2.98
CA ASP A 92 -0.26 3.06 -3.06
C ASP A 92 0.23 3.25 -4.50
N PHE A 93 -0.37 2.52 -5.42
CA PHE A 93 0.01 2.55 -6.83
C PHE A 93 -1.19 2.67 -7.75
N ILE A 94 -0.90 3.23 -8.91
CA ILE A 94 -1.76 3.22 -10.08
C ILE A 94 -0.93 2.62 -11.20
N ILE A 95 -1.42 1.56 -11.85
CA ILE A 95 -0.76 0.99 -13.03
C ILE A 95 -1.64 1.15 -14.26
N PHE A 96 -1.00 1.38 -15.41
CA PHE A 96 -1.65 1.48 -16.70
C PHE A 96 -1.26 0.26 -17.54
N PRO A 97 -2.13 -0.76 -17.67
CA PRO A 97 -1.75 -2.01 -18.32
C PRO A 97 -1.49 -1.84 -19.83
N ALA A 98 -0.52 -2.59 -20.34
CA ALA A 98 -0.32 -2.79 -21.78
C ALA A 98 -1.10 -4.02 -22.26
N LEU A 99 -1.18 -4.26 -23.57
CA LEU A 99 -1.88 -5.45 -24.11
C LEU A 99 -1.29 -6.76 -23.58
N LYS A 100 0.05 -6.81 -23.46
CA LYS A 100 0.80 -7.95 -22.91
C LYS A 100 0.44 -8.27 -21.46
N PHE A 101 -0.13 -7.31 -20.71
CA PHE A 101 -0.57 -7.53 -19.34
C PHE A 101 -1.59 -8.67 -19.23
N ASN A 102 -2.45 -8.79 -20.25
CA ASN A 102 -3.51 -9.80 -20.30
C ASN A 102 -2.99 -11.24 -20.47
N GLU A 103 -1.71 -11.40 -20.80
CA GLU A 103 -1.04 -12.71 -20.85
C GLU A 103 -0.68 -13.24 -19.45
N LEU A 104 -0.75 -12.39 -18.41
CA LEU A 104 -0.44 -12.76 -17.04
C LEU A 104 -1.69 -13.23 -16.29
N GLU A 105 -1.56 -14.29 -15.48
CA GLU A 105 -2.60 -14.68 -14.52
C GLU A 105 -2.54 -13.81 -13.25
N HIS A 106 -2.61 -12.50 -13.41
CA HIS A 106 -2.34 -11.53 -12.35
C HIS A 106 -3.51 -11.37 -11.34
N GLY A 107 -4.76 -11.60 -11.78
CA GLY A 107 -5.96 -11.57 -10.92
C GLY A 107 -6.37 -10.18 -10.40
N LEU A 108 -5.83 -9.11 -10.99
CA LEU A 108 -6.20 -7.71 -10.68
C LEU A 108 -7.43 -7.31 -11.50
N LYS A 109 -8.25 -6.41 -10.96
CA LYS A 109 -9.46 -5.88 -11.60
C LYS A 109 -9.23 -4.44 -12.06
N GLY A 110 -9.74 -4.15 -13.27
CA GLY A 110 -9.64 -2.85 -13.94
C GLY A 110 -9.24 -3.03 -15.41
N SER A 111 -9.50 -2.03 -16.24
CA SER A 111 -9.20 -2.07 -17.68
C SER A 111 -8.15 -1.03 -18.07
N GLU A 112 -8.50 0.25 -18.05
CA GLU A 112 -7.59 1.34 -18.46
C GLU A 112 -6.60 1.71 -17.36
N LYS A 113 -7.04 1.57 -16.10
CA LYS A 113 -6.31 1.97 -14.91
C LYS A 113 -6.62 1.02 -13.77
N ILE A 114 -5.59 0.54 -13.11
CA ILE A 114 -5.70 -0.41 -12.01
C ILE A 114 -5.12 0.25 -10.76
N TYR A 115 -5.97 0.48 -9.76
CA TYR A 115 -5.57 1.04 -8.48
C TYR A 115 -5.17 -0.08 -7.54
N ILE A 116 -4.04 0.10 -6.87
CA ILE A 116 -3.39 -0.93 -6.05
C ILE A 116 -3.06 -0.37 -4.67
N ASP A 117 -3.30 -1.19 -3.67
CA ASP A 117 -2.95 -0.96 -2.27
C ASP A 117 -2.13 -2.16 -1.79
N VAL A 118 -0.89 -1.89 -1.42
CA VAL A 118 0.10 -2.90 -1.05
C VAL A 118 -0.02 -3.18 0.44
N LYS A 119 -0.01 -4.47 0.77
CA LYS A 119 -0.17 -4.94 2.15
C LYS A 119 0.84 -6.03 2.49
N GLY A 120 1.20 -6.10 3.77
CA GLY A 120 2.02 -7.16 4.33
C GLY A 120 1.28 -8.50 4.37
N GLY A 121 2.03 -9.60 4.29
CA GLY A 121 1.46 -10.96 4.39
C GLY A 121 1.06 -11.39 5.81
N SER A 122 1.47 -10.65 6.84
CA SER A 122 1.36 -11.06 8.26
C SER A 122 0.51 -10.11 9.10
N ASP A 123 -0.54 -9.53 8.52
CA ASP A 123 -1.50 -8.70 9.27
C ASP A 123 -2.49 -9.57 10.04
N ILE A 124 -2.02 -10.22 11.10
CA ILE A 124 -2.86 -11.09 11.95
C ILE A 124 -3.85 -10.26 12.79
N TYR A 125 -3.61 -8.96 13.00
CA TYR A 125 -4.47 -8.14 13.86
C TYR A 125 -4.69 -6.70 13.30
N HIS A 126 -5.89 -6.48 12.74
CA HIS A 126 -6.59 -5.20 12.50
C HIS A 126 -6.48 -4.47 11.14
N ASN A 127 -5.34 -4.46 10.43
CA ASN A 127 -5.21 -3.67 9.19
C ASN A 127 -6.16 -4.11 8.05
N GLU A 128 -6.56 -5.37 8.01
CA GLU A 128 -7.45 -5.87 6.95
C GLU A 128 -8.84 -5.24 6.97
N ARG A 129 -9.32 -4.84 8.16
CA ARG A 129 -10.65 -4.22 8.31
C ARG A 129 -10.67 -2.84 7.69
N GLU A 130 -9.63 -2.04 7.95
CA GLU A 130 -9.53 -0.68 7.43
C GLU A 130 -9.46 -0.68 5.90
N PHE A 131 -8.62 -1.55 5.32
CA PHE A 131 -8.55 -1.70 3.87
C PHE A 131 -9.92 -2.05 3.26
N SER A 132 -10.62 -3.05 3.82
CA SER A 132 -11.93 -3.47 3.30
C SER A 132 -12.98 -2.36 3.40
N ILE A 133 -12.97 -1.56 4.46
CA ILE A 133 -13.87 -0.41 4.61
C ILE A 133 -13.55 0.65 3.56
N ASN A 134 -12.28 1.03 3.42
CA ASN A 134 -11.84 2.02 2.44
C ASN A 134 -12.18 1.59 1.01
N GLN A 135 -11.89 0.34 0.64
CA GLN A 135 -12.23 -0.22 -0.65
C GLN A 135 -13.74 -0.13 -0.95
N LYS A 136 -14.59 -0.50 0.02
CA LYS A 136 -16.06 -0.40 -0.13
C LYS A 136 -16.51 1.05 -0.33
N TRP A 137 -15.93 1.98 0.43
CA TRP A 137 -16.27 3.40 0.34
C TRP A 137 -15.82 4.01 -0.99
N VAL A 138 -14.60 3.70 -1.45
CA VAL A 138 -14.11 4.13 -2.77
C VAL A 138 -15.01 3.58 -3.87
N TYR A 139 -15.33 2.28 -3.83
CA TYR A 139 -16.18 1.67 -4.83
C TYR A 139 -17.59 2.27 -4.83
N SER A 140 -18.20 2.44 -3.65
CA SER A 140 -19.54 3.03 -3.53
C SER A 140 -19.60 4.44 -4.11
N LYS A 141 -18.62 5.29 -3.78
CA LYS A 141 -18.63 6.71 -4.14
C LYS A 141 -18.10 7.00 -5.55
N TYR A 142 -17.08 6.27 -6.01
CA TYR A 142 -16.36 6.55 -7.24
C TYR A 142 -16.46 5.45 -8.30
N GLN A 143 -17.10 4.31 -7.98
CA GLN A 143 -17.15 3.12 -8.85
C GLN A 143 -15.75 2.58 -9.22
N ILE A 144 -14.76 2.79 -8.35
CA ILE A 144 -13.37 2.35 -8.53
C ILE A 144 -13.08 1.19 -7.58
N PHE A 145 -12.60 0.08 -8.14
CA PHE A 145 -12.16 -1.08 -7.35
C PHE A 145 -10.67 -0.97 -7.02
N ILE A 146 -10.34 -0.93 -5.73
CA ILE A 146 -8.94 -0.93 -5.27
C ILE A 146 -8.46 -2.37 -5.09
N ASN A 147 -7.34 -2.74 -5.72
CA ASN A 147 -6.79 -4.09 -5.64
C ASN A 147 -5.82 -4.22 -4.47
N LYS A 148 -6.11 -5.13 -3.52
CA LYS A 148 -5.15 -5.50 -2.48
C LYS A 148 -4.05 -6.36 -3.09
N VAL A 149 -2.81 -5.90 -3.01
CA VAL A 149 -1.64 -6.68 -3.44
C VAL A 149 -0.80 -7.05 -2.23
N ILE A 150 -0.63 -8.35 -2.01
CA ILE A 150 0.39 -8.88 -1.11
C ILE A 150 1.53 -9.39 -2.00
N PRO A 151 2.71 -8.73 -2.03
CA PRO A 151 3.76 -9.04 -2.99
C PRO A 151 4.17 -10.51 -3.02
N GLU A 152 4.23 -11.17 -1.86
CA GLU A 152 4.54 -12.60 -1.79
C GLU A 152 3.55 -13.48 -2.58
N ILE A 153 2.25 -13.17 -2.50
CA ILE A 153 1.21 -13.92 -3.21
C ILE A 153 1.21 -13.52 -4.68
N PHE A 154 1.37 -12.23 -4.97
CA PHE A 154 1.33 -11.71 -6.32
C PHE A 154 2.52 -12.18 -7.17
N PHE A 155 3.73 -12.21 -6.61
CA PHE A 155 4.93 -12.68 -7.30
C PHE A 155 4.92 -14.19 -7.58
N LYS A 156 4.17 -14.98 -6.79
CA LYS A 156 3.94 -16.41 -7.10
C LYS A 156 3.13 -16.61 -8.37
N LYS A 157 2.20 -15.69 -8.67
CA LYS A 157 1.36 -15.72 -9.88
C LYS A 157 2.04 -15.10 -11.10
N THR A 158 2.97 -14.18 -10.86
CA THR A 158 3.70 -13.44 -11.90
C THR A 158 5.18 -13.82 -11.84
N TRP A 159 6.02 -12.93 -11.36
CA TRP A 159 7.43 -13.16 -11.09
C TRP A 159 7.88 -12.32 -9.89
N CYS A 160 9.03 -12.70 -9.31
CA CYS A 160 9.71 -11.89 -8.31
C CYS A 160 10.75 -10.99 -9.01
N PRO A 161 10.70 -9.66 -8.81
CA PRO A 161 11.69 -8.77 -9.40
C PRO A 161 13.07 -9.00 -8.77
N VAL A 162 14.11 -8.91 -9.58
CA VAL A 162 15.49 -9.22 -9.19
C VAL A 162 15.94 -8.34 -8.02
N ALA A 163 15.56 -7.07 -8.03
CA ALA A 163 15.89 -6.12 -6.97
C ALA A 163 15.22 -6.43 -5.61
N ALA A 164 14.10 -7.15 -5.61
CA ALA A 164 13.44 -7.58 -4.37
C ALA A 164 13.98 -8.89 -3.82
N LEU A 165 14.66 -9.70 -4.65
CA LEU A 165 15.04 -11.07 -4.33
C LEU A 165 16.06 -11.17 -3.18
N TYR A 166 16.99 -10.21 -3.11
CA TYR A 166 18.15 -10.29 -2.23
C TYR A 166 18.06 -9.38 -1.01
N HIS A 167 18.61 -9.86 0.11
CA HIS A 167 18.78 -9.07 1.31
C HIS A 167 19.91 -8.05 1.10
N LYS A 168 19.59 -6.74 1.13
CA LYS A 168 20.54 -5.65 0.83
C LYS A 168 21.85 -5.71 1.63
N ARG A 169 21.85 -6.29 2.83
CA ARG A 169 23.04 -6.39 3.70
C ARG A 169 23.87 -7.66 3.47
N THR A 170 23.21 -8.80 3.24
CA THR A 170 23.90 -10.11 3.22
C THR A 170 24.07 -10.67 1.81
N GLY A 171 23.33 -10.14 0.82
CA GLY A 171 23.31 -10.68 -0.54
C GLY A 171 22.56 -12.01 -0.67
N GLU A 172 22.05 -12.56 0.42
CA GLU A 172 21.31 -13.83 0.43
C GLU A 172 19.90 -13.64 -0.13
N ILE A 173 19.36 -14.71 -0.73
CA ILE A 173 17.98 -14.75 -1.20
C ILE A 173 17.03 -14.67 0.00
N LEU A 174 16.03 -13.78 -0.07
CA LEU A 174 14.99 -13.70 0.93
C LEU A 174 14.16 -15.00 0.92
N LYS A 175 14.00 -15.62 2.09
CA LYS A 175 13.23 -16.87 2.24
C LYS A 175 11.82 -16.79 1.65
N LYS A 176 11.15 -15.63 1.75
CA LYS A 176 9.80 -15.39 1.18
C LYS A 176 9.75 -15.46 -0.36
N TYR A 177 10.89 -15.29 -1.03
CA TYR A 177 11.01 -15.26 -2.50
C TYR A 177 11.85 -16.41 -3.07
N GLN A 178 12.29 -17.33 -2.20
CA GLN A 178 13.06 -18.48 -2.64
C GLN A 178 12.24 -19.36 -3.60
N GLY A 179 12.82 -19.66 -4.77
CA GLY A 179 12.19 -20.50 -5.79
C GLY A 179 11.11 -19.82 -6.63
N LEU A 180 10.84 -18.52 -6.42
CA LEU A 180 9.94 -17.78 -7.31
C LEU A 180 10.60 -17.53 -8.67
N LYS A 181 9.77 -17.54 -9.72
CA LYS A 181 10.21 -17.29 -11.09
C LYS A 181 10.68 -15.85 -11.24
N GLN A 182 11.66 -15.64 -12.11
CA GLN A 182 12.06 -14.32 -12.61
C GLN A 182 11.43 -14.09 -13.99
N ILE A 183 11.36 -12.81 -14.42
CA ILE A 183 10.75 -12.45 -15.69
C ILE A 183 11.42 -13.14 -16.90
N SER A 184 12.73 -13.33 -16.85
CA SER A 184 13.51 -14.04 -17.89
C SER A 184 13.06 -15.48 -18.10
N GLN A 185 12.53 -16.13 -17.05
CA GLN A 185 12.04 -17.50 -17.12
C GLN A 185 10.63 -17.59 -17.72
N MET A 186 9.86 -16.50 -17.70
CA MET A 186 8.53 -16.46 -18.31
C MET A 186 8.60 -16.41 -19.84
N GLN A 187 9.56 -15.65 -20.39
CA GLN A 187 9.68 -15.44 -21.83
C GLN A 187 10.05 -16.71 -22.61
N ASN A 188 10.84 -17.59 -22.00
CA ASN A 188 11.27 -18.84 -22.64
C ASN A 188 10.14 -19.88 -22.79
N THR A 189 9.03 -19.73 -22.08
CA THR A 189 7.93 -20.71 -22.12
C THR A 189 7.00 -20.49 -23.32
N GLN A 190 6.89 -19.26 -23.84
CA GLN A 190 6.02 -18.96 -24.98
C GLN A 190 6.61 -19.46 -26.32
N LEU A 191 7.94 -19.48 -26.46
CA LEU A 191 8.61 -19.89 -27.70
C LEU A 191 8.51 -21.40 -28.02
N VAL A 192 8.12 -22.24 -27.06
CA VAL A 192 8.05 -23.71 -27.24
C VAL A 192 6.67 -24.16 -27.73
N LEU A 193 5.65 -23.30 -27.68
CA LEU A 193 4.27 -23.64 -28.05
C LEU A 193 3.89 -23.24 -29.50
N GLU A 194 4.83 -22.68 -30.27
CA GLU A 194 4.62 -22.26 -31.67
C GLU A 194 5.29 -23.18 -32.71
N PHE A 195 5.71 -24.40 -32.31
CA PHE A 195 6.21 -25.46 -33.21
C PHE A 195 5.39 -26.74 -33.08
#